data_AF-A0A6N2KRL5-F1
#
_entry.id   AF-A0A6N2KRL5-F1
#
_cell.length_a   1.000
_cell.length_b   1.000
_cell.length_c   1.000
_cell.angle_alpha   90.00
_cell.angle_beta   90.00
_cell.angle_gamma   90.00
#
_symmetry.space_group_name_H-M   'P 1'
#
loop_
_entity.id
_entity.type
_entity.pdbx_description
1 polymer ?
#
loop_
_entity_poly.entity_id
_entity_poly.type
_entity_poly.pdbx_seq_one_letter_code
_entity_poly.pdbx_strand_id
1 'polypeptide(L)'
;MALSASDLGTIYSFLTNSMSGDESVRKPAEAALSQFESRPGFCSCLMEVITAADLASQVDVRLLASVYFKNSINRYWRNRRDSAAISSEEKNHLRQKLLSHLREENDKIAGLLAVLISKIARLDYPREWNYPLNVSLLTKRTMRR
;
A
#
# COMPACT_ATOMS: atom_id res chain seq x y z
N MET A 1 -10.19 -9.44 14.25
CA MET A 1 -11.11 -8.59 13.48
C MET A 1 -10.32 -7.91 12.37
N ALA A 2 -10.74 -8.05 11.12
CA ALA A 2 -10.17 -7.30 10.00
C ALA A 2 -10.49 -5.81 10.17
N LEU A 3 -9.58 -4.95 9.70
CA LEU A 3 -9.83 -3.50 9.66
C LEU A 3 -11.03 -3.21 8.74
N SER A 4 -11.84 -2.25 9.17
CA SER A 4 -13.14 -1.89 8.60
C SER A 4 -13.12 -0.47 8.04
N ALA A 5 -14.17 -0.08 7.29
CA ALA A 5 -14.25 1.26 6.69
C ALA A 5 -14.17 2.41 7.71
N SER A 6 -14.59 2.19 8.96
CA SER A 6 -14.43 3.16 10.05
C SER A 6 -12.97 3.37 10.46
N ASP A 7 -12.10 2.36 10.29
CA ASP A 7 -10.68 2.47 10.61
C ASP A 7 -9.91 3.29 9.56
N LEU A 8 -10.46 3.49 8.37
CA LEU A 8 -9.82 4.28 7.31
C LEU A 8 -9.63 5.74 7.74
N GLY A 9 -10.66 6.35 8.32
CA GLY A 9 -10.58 7.72 8.84
C GLY A 9 -9.55 7.87 9.95
N THR A 10 -9.43 6.84 10.80
CA THR A 10 -8.43 6.78 11.87
C THR A 10 -7.01 6.65 11.31
N ILE A 11 -6.78 5.75 10.35
CA ILE A 11 -5.46 5.54 9.72
C ILE A 11 -5.04 6.82 8.98
N TYR A 12 -5.95 7.45 8.24
CA TYR A 12 -5.69 8.73 7.59
C TYR A 12 -5.31 9.84 8.59
N SER A 13 -6.02 9.91 9.71
CA SER A 13 -5.69 10.88 10.77
C SER A 13 -4.30 10.61 11.35
N PHE A 14 -3.93 9.34 11.59
CA PHE A 14 -2.58 9.00 12.05
C PHE A 14 -1.50 9.32 11.03
N LEU A 15 -1.74 9.04 9.74
CA LEU A 15 -0.81 9.43 8.68
C LEU A 15 -0.59 10.95 8.67
N THR A 16 -1.67 11.73 8.74
CA THR A 16 -1.60 13.20 8.79
C THR A 16 -0.83 13.68 10.03
N ASN A 17 -1.16 13.13 11.20
CA ASN A 17 -0.52 13.48 12.48
C ASN A 17 0.96 13.07 12.53
N SER A 18 1.34 11.98 11.87
CA SER A 18 2.75 11.55 11.78
C SER A 18 3.61 12.50 10.95
N MET A 19 3.00 13.35 10.12
CA MET A 19 3.69 14.41 9.39
C MET A 19 3.72 15.74 10.14
N SER A 20 3.10 15.82 11.33
CA SER A 20 3.12 17.04 12.14
C SER A 20 4.53 17.37 12.61
N GLY A 21 4.87 18.66 12.63
CA GLY A 21 6.11 19.16 13.22
C GLY A 21 6.14 19.03 14.75
N ASP A 22 4.97 18.85 15.38
CA ASP A 22 4.87 18.64 16.82
C ASP A 22 5.15 17.18 17.18
N GLU A 23 6.23 16.96 17.92
CA GLU A 23 6.67 15.63 18.35
C GLU A 23 5.66 14.95 19.30
N SER A 24 4.90 15.73 20.07
CA SER A 24 3.87 15.22 20.98
C SER A 24 2.69 14.58 20.25
N VAL A 25 2.45 14.97 19.00
CA VAL A 25 1.40 14.44 18.12
C VAL A 25 1.98 13.37 17.18
N ARG A 26 3.19 13.59 16.68
CA ARG A 26 3.85 12.69 15.72
C ARG A 26 4.20 11.32 16.33
N LYS A 27 4.86 11.30 17.50
CA LYS A 27 5.26 10.04 18.16
C LYS A 27 4.10 9.07 18.43
N PRO A 28 2.96 9.49 19.04
CA PRO A 28 1.85 8.58 19.26
C PRO A 28 1.20 8.12 17.95
N ALA A 29 1.16 8.97 16.92
CA ALA A 29 0.63 8.59 15.61
C ALA A 29 1.49 7.53 14.91
N GLU A 30 2.82 7.68 14.92
CA GLU A 30 3.75 6.68 14.38
C GLU A 30 3.66 5.35 15.16
N ALA A 31 3.57 5.42 16.49
CA ALA A 31 3.40 4.25 17.33
C ALA A 31 2.08 3.52 17.05
N ALA A 32 0.98 4.26 16.84
CA ALA A 32 -0.30 3.70 16.45
C ALA A 32 -0.21 3.02 15.07
N LEU A 33 0.38 3.68 14.06
CA LEU A 33 0.56 3.08 12.73
C LEU A 33 1.36 1.77 12.79
N SER A 34 2.41 1.71 13.62
CA SER A 34 3.18 0.48 13.84
C SER A 34 2.34 -0.66 14.42
N GLN A 35 1.44 -0.36 15.37
CA GLN A 35 0.52 -1.35 15.92
C GLN A 35 -0.48 -1.86 14.88
N PHE A 36 -0.95 -0.97 13.99
CA PHE A 36 -1.87 -1.34 12.91
C PHE A 36 -1.17 -2.14 11.79
N GLU A 37 0.15 -1.99 11.59
CA GLU A 37 0.90 -2.68 10.54
C GLU A 37 0.76 -4.22 10.60
N SER A 38 0.59 -4.77 11.81
CA SER A 38 0.41 -6.22 12.01
C SER A 38 -1.03 -6.71 11.85
N ARG A 39 -2.00 -5.80 11.73
CA ARG A 39 -3.42 -6.16 11.67
C ARG A 39 -3.86 -6.50 10.23
N PRO A 40 -4.69 -7.54 10.05
CA PRO A 40 -5.27 -7.85 8.74
C PRO A 40 -6.18 -6.72 8.26
N GLY A 41 -6.13 -6.39 6.97
CA GLY A 41 -6.85 -5.26 6.37
C GLY A 41 -6.06 -3.95 6.34
N PHE A 42 -4.91 -3.83 7.00
CA PHE A 42 -4.15 -2.57 7.06
C PHE A 42 -3.64 -2.18 5.68
N CYS A 43 -3.12 -3.16 4.94
CA CYS A 43 -2.68 -2.96 3.56
C CYS A 43 -3.85 -2.51 2.66
N SER A 44 -5.03 -3.07 2.87
CA SER A 44 -6.25 -2.69 2.15
C SER A 44 -6.67 -1.25 2.44
N CYS A 45 -6.64 -0.82 3.71
CA CYS A 45 -6.92 0.56 4.10
C CYS A 45 -5.89 1.54 3.51
N LEU A 46 -4.59 1.22 3.54
CA LEU A 46 -3.56 2.05 2.92
C LEU A 46 -3.80 2.20 1.41
N MET A 47 -4.19 1.12 0.73
CA MET A 47 -4.53 1.16 -0.68
C MET A 47 -5.72 2.09 -0.93
N GLU A 48 -6.74 2.05 -0.09
CA GLU A 48 -7.88 2.97 -0.19
C GLU A 48 -7.46 4.43 -0.04
N VAL A 49 -6.63 4.75 0.95
CA VAL A 49 -6.09 6.11 1.14
C VAL A 49 -5.29 6.58 -0.09
N ILE A 50 -4.49 5.70 -0.70
CA ILE A 50 -3.72 6.04 -1.89
C ILE A 50 -4.63 6.31 -3.10
N THR A 51 -5.71 5.52 -3.24
CA THR A 51 -6.61 5.59 -4.41
C THR A 51 -7.81 6.53 -4.23
N ALA A 52 -8.00 7.10 -3.04
CA ALA A 52 -9.13 7.97 -2.74
C ALA A 52 -9.04 9.27 -3.56
N ALA A 53 -10.03 9.49 -4.42
CA ALA A 53 -10.09 10.67 -5.28
C ALA A 53 -10.13 11.98 -4.48
N ASP A 54 -10.81 12.00 -3.33
CA ASP A 54 -10.90 13.17 -2.45
C ASP A 54 -9.54 13.56 -1.85
N LEU A 55 -8.61 12.61 -1.76
CA LEU A 55 -7.25 12.81 -1.27
C LEU A 55 -6.25 13.09 -2.39
N ALA A 56 -6.70 13.19 -3.65
CA ALA A 56 -5.80 13.35 -4.80
C ALA A 56 -4.86 14.57 -4.65
N SER A 57 -5.36 15.65 -4.04
CA SER A 57 -4.61 16.87 -3.74
C SER A 57 -3.60 16.72 -2.59
N GLN A 58 -3.77 15.74 -1.70
CA GLN A 58 -2.91 15.47 -0.55
C GLN A 58 -1.80 14.49 -0.90
N VAL A 59 -0.91 14.93 -1.78
CA VAL A 59 0.17 14.11 -2.32
C VAL A 59 1.06 13.54 -1.20
N ASP A 60 1.38 14.33 -0.17
CA ASP A 60 2.29 13.90 0.90
C ASP A 60 1.71 12.75 1.74
N VAL A 61 0.43 12.82 2.10
CA VAL A 61 -0.26 11.75 2.84
C VAL A 61 -0.31 10.48 2.00
N ARG A 62 -0.62 10.58 0.70
CA ARG A 62 -0.65 9.44 -0.23
C ARG A 62 0.73 8.83 -0.45
N LEU A 63 1.78 9.66 -0.52
CA LEU A 63 3.17 9.20 -0.59
C LEU A 63 3.57 8.46 0.67
N LEU A 64 3.24 8.99 1.85
CA LEU A 64 3.51 8.33 3.12
C LEU A 64 2.77 6.99 3.23
N ALA A 65 1.49 6.96 2.88
CA ALA A 65 0.70 5.73 2.80
C ALA A 65 1.34 4.70 1.86
N SER A 66 1.85 5.14 0.70
CA SER A 66 2.57 4.28 -0.25
C SER A 66 3.86 3.71 0.32
N VAL A 67 4.58 4.48 1.16
CA VAL A 67 5.79 4.01 1.85
C VAL A 67 5.46 2.96 2.90
N TYR A 68 4.44 3.19 3.73
CA TYR A 68 3.97 2.19 4.68
C TYR A 68 3.50 0.93 3.96
N PHE A 69 2.74 1.07 2.89
CA PHE A 69 2.25 -0.05 2.10
C PHE A 69 3.42 -0.86 1.54
N LYS A 70 4.43 -0.21 0.96
CA LYS A 70 5.68 -0.87 0.53
C LYS A 70 6.35 -1.65 1.65
N ASN A 71 6.43 -1.07 2.83
CA ASN A 71 7.06 -1.72 3.99
C ASN A 71 6.25 -2.95 4.42
N SER A 72 4.92 -2.85 4.49
CA SER A 72 4.04 -3.96 4.83
C SER A 72 4.12 -5.10 3.81
N ILE A 73 4.16 -4.81 2.50
CA ILE A 73 4.40 -5.83 1.47
C ILE A 73 5.76 -6.51 1.67
N ASN A 74 6.81 -5.76 2.01
CA ASN A 74 8.14 -6.33 2.21
C ASN A 74 8.21 -7.29 3.41
N ARG A 75 7.49 -6.96 4.49
CA ARG A 75 7.50 -7.73 5.75
C ARG A 75 6.52 -8.90 5.72
N TYR A 76 5.28 -8.67 5.29
CA TYR A 76 4.13 -9.57 5.54
C TYR A 76 3.59 -10.27 4.29
N TRP A 77 4.11 -9.97 3.09
CA TRP A 77 3.60 -10.61 1.86
C TRP A 77 3.91 -12.10 1.79
N ARG A 78 5.11 -12.54 2.20
CA ARG A 78 5.44 -13.96 2.27
C ARG A 78 5.19 -14.47 3.68
N ASN A 79 4.62 -15.68 3.76
CA ASN A 79 4.46 -16.36 5.04
C ASN A 79 5.86 -16.70 5.59
N ARG A 80 6.24 -16.03 6.68
CA ARG A 80 7.45 -16.33 7.43
C ARG A 80 7.03 -17.04 8.72
N ARG A 81 7.83 -18.00 9.19
CA ARG A 81 7.53 -18.79 10.40
C ARG A 81 7.16 -17.92 11.62
N ASP A 82 7.69 -16.70 11.69
CA ASP A 82 7.56 -15.81 12.85
C ASP A 82 6.70 -14.56 12.58
N SER A 83 5.92 -14.49 11.50
CA SER A 83 5.11 -13.29 11.21
C SER A 83 3.77 -13.62 10.58
N ALA A 84 2.71 -13.00 11.11
CA ALA A 84 1.38 -13.06 10.51
C ALA A 84 1.43 -12.56 9.07
N ALA A 85 1.15 -13.46 8.13
CA ALA A 85 1.16 -13.16 6.71
C ALA A 85 -0.16 -12.51 6.29
N ILE A 86 -0.11 -11.67 5.26
CA ILE A 86 -1.32 -11.17 4.60
C ILE A 86 -2.07 -12.37 4.00
N SER A 87 -3.39 -12.43 4.21
CA SER A 87 -4.23 -13.52 3.72
C SER A 87 -4.24 -13.58 2.19
N SER A 88 -4.52 -14.76 1.63
CA SER A 88 -4.63 -14.93 0.16
C SER A 88 -5.74 -14.06 -0.44
N GLU A 89 -6.85 -13.92 0.27
CA GLU A 89 -7.98 -13.05 -0.11
C GLU A 89 -7.56 -11.58 -0.17
N GLU A 90 -6.89 -11.07 0.86
CA GLU A 90 -6.40 -9.69 0.88
C GLU A 90 -5.34 -9.46 -0.20
N LYS A 91 -4.44 -10.42 -0.43
CA LYS A 91 -3.49 -10.36 -1.55
C LYS A 91 -4.23 -10.22 -2.87
N ASN A 92 -5.22 -11.07 -3.15
CA ASN A 92 -5.99 -11.00 -4.40
C ASN A 92 -6.68 -9.64 -4.58
N HIS A 93 -7.29 -9.12 -3.52
CA HIS A 93 -7.90 -7.79 -3.55
C HIS A 93 -6.88 -6.69 -3.88
N LEU A 94 -5.74 -6.68 -3.19
CA LEU A 94 -4.66 -5.70 -3.41
C LEU A 94 -4.11 -5.75 -4.84
N ARG A 95 -3.92 -6.96 -5.40
CA ARG A 95 -3.45 -7.13 -6.78
C ARG A 95 -4.40 -6.50 -7.80
N GLN A 96 -5.70 -6.77 -7.67
CA GLN A 96 -6.71 -6.21 -8.57
C GLN A 96 -6.77 -4.69 -8.46
N LYS A 97 -6.74 -4.17 -7.23
CA LYS A 97 -6.78 -2.72 -6.96
C LYS A 97 -5.51 -2.01 -7.47
N LEU A 98 -4.34 -2.63 -7.35
CA LEU A 98 -3.10 -2.09 -7.88
C LEU A 98 -3.11 -2.01 -9.41
N LEU A 99 -3.66 -3.02 -10.08
CA LEU A 99 -3.80 -3.02 -11.54
C LEU A 99 -4.82 -1.99 -12.03
N SER A 100 -5.95 -1.84 -11.34
CA SER A 100 -6.95 -0.84 -11.71
C SER A 100 -6.44 0.59 -11.52
N HIS A 101 -5.58 0.80 -10.53
CA HIS A 101 -5.00 2.10 -10.21
C HIS A 101 -3.63 2.35 -10.88
N LEU A 102 -3.32 1.64 -11.96
CA LEU A 102 -2.12 1.92 -12.74
C LEU A 102 -2.15 3.31 -13.37
N ARG A 103 -3.33 3.86 -13.69
CA ARG A 103 -3.48 5.19 -14.33
C ARG A 103 -3.51 6.33 -13.31
N GLU A 104 -2.51 6.37 -12.44
CA GLU A 104 -2.29 7.52 -11.57
C GLU A 104 -1.78 8.73 -12.35
N GLU A 105 -2.33 9.90 -12.01
CA GLU A 105 -1.94 11.20 -12.58
C GLU A 105 -0.63 11.71 -11.96
N ASN A 106 -0.38 11.39 -10.69
CA ASN A 106 0.84 11.78 -10.01
C ASN A 106 1.98 10.81 -10.34
N ASP A 107 2.99 11.30 -11.08
CA ASP A 107 4.13 10.48 -11.51
C ASP A 107 4.89 9.82 -10.35
N LYS A 108 4.99 10.47 -9.18
CA LYS A 108 5.70 9.91 -8.02
C LYS A 108 4.95 8.71 -7.45
N ILE A 109 3.63 8.85 -7.28
CA ILE A 109 2.77 7.76 -6.78
C ILE A 109 2.72 6.64 -7.81
N ALA A 110 2.52 6.97 -9.09
CA ALA A 110 2.52 6.01 -10.19
C ALA A 110 3.83 5.20 -10.24
N GLY A 111 4.98 5.86 -10.03
CA GLY A 111 6.28 5.21 -9.94
C GLY A 111 6.39 4.25 -8.77
N LEU A 112 5.94 4.65 -7.57
CA LEU A 112 5.91 3.78 -6.40
C LEU A 112 5.01 2.56 -6.60
N LEU A 113 3.80 2.75 -7.12
CA LEU A 113 2.87 1.67 -7.44
C LEU A 113 3.47 0.70 -8.48
N ALA A 114 4.12 1.21 -9.52
CA ALA A 114 4.77 0.37 -10.54
C ALA A 114 5.88 -0.50 -9.94
N VAL A 115 6.69 0.06 -9.03
CA VAL A 115 7.74 -0.70 -8.31
C VAL A 115 7.11 -1.78 -7.42
N LEU A 116 6.00 -1.46 -6.75
CA LEU A 116 5.26 -2.41 -5.91
C LEU A 116 4.67 -3.56 -6.70
N ILE A 117 3.98 -3.26 -7.81
CA ILE A 117 3.42 -4.27 -8.71
C ILE A 117 4.54 -5.16 -9.24
N SER A 118 5.65 -4.57 -9.70
CA SER A 118 6.82 -5.33 -10.19
C SER A 118 7.43 -6.22 -9.10
N LYS A 119 7.38 -5.79 -7.83
CA LYS A 119 7.85 -6.61 -6.71
C LYS A 119 6.90 -7.77 -6.44
N ILE A 120 5.60 -7.52 -6.33
CA ILE A 120 4.62 -8.57 -6.07
C ILE A 120 4.59 -9.59 -7.21
N ALA A 121 4.62 -9.12 -8.46
CA ALA A 121 4.68 -9.99 -9.64
C ALA A 121 5.87 -10.95 -9.57
N ARG A 122 7.07 -10.47 -9.18
CA ARG A 122 8.24 -11.35 -9.01
C ARG A 122 8.11 -12.36 -7.87
N LEU A 123 7.28 -12.09 -6.87
CA LEU A 123 7.10 -12.99 -5.72
C LEU A 123 6.07 -14.08 -6.01
N ASP A 124 5.00 -13.74 -6.73
CA ASP A 124 3.79 -14.56 -6.88
C ASP A 124 3.64 -15.17 -8.29
N TYR A 125 4.24 -14.58 -9.33
CA TYR A 125 4.18 -15.13 -10.68
C TYR A 125 5.15 -16.31 -10.85
N PRO A 126 4.77 -17.40 -11.55
CA PRO A 126 3.45 -17.68 -12.14
C PRO A 126 2.50 -18.50 -11.25
N ARG A 127 2.92 -18.91 -10.05
CA ARG A 127 2.19 -19.93 -9.25
C ARG A 127 0.94 -19.41 -8.53
N GLU A 128 0.99 -18.18 -8.03
CA GLU A 128 -0.03 -17.58 -7.17
C GLU A 128 -0.77 -16.42 -7.87
N TRP A 129 -0.17 -15.85 -8.91
CA TRP A 129 -0.74 -14.79 -9.73
C TRP A 129 -1.12 -15.32 -11.12
N ASN A 130 -2.32 -15.91 -11.22
CA ASN A 130 -2.82 -16.53 -12.46
C ASN A 130 -3.47 -15.53 -13.44
N TYR A 131 -3.55 -14.25 -13.09
CA TYR A 131 -4.03 -13.23 -14.04
C TYR A 131 -2.95 -12.94 -15.09
N PRO A 132 -3.27 -12.85 -16.39
CA PRO A 132 -2.30 -12.47 -17.41
C PRO A 132 -1.85 -11.03 -17.16
N LEU A 133 -0.74 -10.86 -16.44
CA LEU A 133 -0.05 -9.59 -16.34
C LEU A 133 0.42 -9.23 -17.75
N ASN A 134 -0.18 -8.21 -18.36
CA ASN A 134 0.37 -7.64 -19.58
C ASN A 134 1.62 -6.83 -19.20
N VAL A 135 2.74 -7.53 -19.02
CA VAL A 135 4.04 -7.00 -18.54
C VAL A 135 4.56 -5.87 -19.45
N SER A 136 4.08 -5.79 -20.69
CA SER A 136 4.42 -4.71 -21.63
C SER A 136 3.97 -3.31 -21.16
N LEU A 137 2.96 -3.22 -20.28
CA LEU A 137 2.51 -1.94 -19.71
C LEU A 137 3.41 -1.45 -18.57
N LEU A 138 4.06 -2.36 -17.84
CA LEU A 138 4.96 -2.03 -16.72
C LEU A 138 6.36 -1.61 -17.20
N THR A 139 6.83 -2.19 -18.30
CA THR A 139 8.14 -1.88 -18.92
C THR A 139 8.18 -0.50 -19.55
N LYS A 140 7.07 -0.02 -20.14
CA LYS A 140 7.01 1.30 -20.78
C LYS A 140 7.15 2.48 -19.79
N ARG A 141 6.78 2.31 -18.52
CA ARG A 141 6.92 3.36 -17.50
C ARG A 141 8.23 3.29 -16.72
N THR A 142 8.84 2.12 -16.59
CA THR A 142 10.12 1.95 -15.87
C THR A 142 11.35 2.29 -16.73
N MET A 143 11.22 2.33 -18.06
CA MET A 143 12.30 2.73 -18.98
C MET A 143 12.34 4.22 -19.37
N ARG A 144 11.50 5.09 -18.77
CA ARG A 144 11.75 6.54 -18.82
C ARG A 144 12.73 6.92 -17.71
N ARG A 145 14.01 6.65 -17.93
CA ARG A 145 15.13 7.34 -17.29
C ARG A 145 16.08 7.79 -18.38
#